data_AF-A0A940H746-F1
#
_entry.id   AF-A0A940H746-F1
#
_cell.length_a   1.000
_cell.length_b   1.000
_cell.length_c   1.000
_cell.angle_alpha   90.00
_cell.angle_beta   90.00
_cell.angle_gamma   90.00
#
_symmetry.space_group_name_H-M   'P 1'
#
loop_
_entity.id
_entity.type
_entity.pdbx_description
1 polymer ?
#
loop_
_entity_poly.entity_id
_entity_poly.type
_entity_poly.pdbx_seq_one_letter_code
_entity_poly.pdbx_strand_id
1 'polypeptide(L)'
;MTKHHLILGLAPALALAACGGNTTTNATTGDMTGMNMEDMNMTDEANATTNMAAQVSPAQQFANDVAASDQYEIEAGKLAQEKAQSQGLKDFGALMVSEHTKSSDKLKTAGNAANPAIIPAPTLTAEQEANLAALRNAEGAAFDAAYKTQQTAAHEKALALVQGYAASGDVPELKSFAGEAQKMVQEHLTKIRSL
;
A
#
# COMPACT_ATOMS: atom_id res chain seq x y z
N MET A 1 32.18 -34.95 -31.93
CA MET A 1 31.82 -35.84 -30.81
C MET A 1 33.03 -35.98 -29.90
N THR A 2 33.02 -35.30 -28.75
CA THR A 2 34.08 -35.44 -27.74
C THR A 2 33.45 -35.17 -26.37
N LYS A 3 33.22 -36.25 -25.62
CA LYS A 3 32.77 -36.27 -24.23
C LYS A 3 33.99 -36.13 -23.32
N HIS A 4 34.02 -35.23 -22.34
CA HIS A 4 34.90 -35.39 -21.16
C HIS A 4 34.27 -34.77 -19.89
N HIS A 5 33.92 -35.68 -18.98
CA HIS A 5 34.00 -35.71 -17.51
C HIS A 5 33.42 -34.62 -16.58
N LEU A 6 32.34 -35.07 -15.92
CA LEU A 6 31.99 -35.00 -14.49
C LEU A 6 33.16 -34.68 -13.53
N ILE A 7 33.02 -33.64 -12.69
CA ILE A 7 33.73 -33.50 -11.42
C ILE A 7 32.72 -33.14 -10.30
N LEU A 8 32.80 -33.97 -9.26
CA LEU A 8 32.11 -33.97 -7.98
C LEU A 8 32.88 -33.10 -6.97
N GLY A 9 32.20 -32.31 -6.15
CA GLY A 9 32.80 -31.62 -4.99
C GLY A 9 31.77 -30.73 -4.28
N LEU A 10 31.06 -31.26 -3.28
CA LEU A 10 31.33 -31.16 -1.83
C LEU A 10 31.03 -29.76 -1.25
N ALA A 11 29.88 -29.69 -0.56
CA ALA A 11 29.46 -28.57 0.28
C ALA A 11 30.23 -28.53 1.63
N PRO A 12 30.27 -27.36 2.27
CA PRO A 12 30.02 -27.32 3.71
C PRO A 12 28.97 -26.28 4.08
N ALA A 13 27.99 -26.72 4.86
CA ALA A 13 27.08 -25.88 5.61
C ALA A 13 27.83 -25.23 6.79
N LEU A 14 27.61 -23.94 7.02
CA LEU A 14 28.05 -23.26 8.23
C LEU A 14 26.85 -22.52 8.82
N ALA A 15 26.28 -23.10 9.87
CA ALA A 15 25.31 -22.45 10.75
C ALA A 15 26.08 -21.86 11.94
N LEU A 16 25.87 -20.57 12.23
CA LEU A 16 26.37 -19.95 13.45
C LEU A 16 25.17 -19.38 14.24
N ALA A 17 24.84 -20.08 15.32
CA ALA A 17 23.97 -19.58 16.39
C ALA A 17 24.82 -18.80 17.39
N ALA A 18 24.36 -17.62 17.80
CA ALA A 18 24.93 -16.88 18.93
C ALA A 18 23.78 -16.41 19.84
N CYS A 19 23.77 -16.93 21.06
CA CYS A 19 22.94 -16.50 22.18
C CYS A 19 23.79 -15.71 23.19
N GLY A 20 23.13 -14.85 23.96
CA GLY A 20 23.64 -14.20 25.19
C GLY A 20 23.76 -12.69 25.01
N GLY A 21 23.02 -11.82 25.71
CA GLY A 21 22.53 -11.90 27.09
C GLY A 21 23.43 -11.05 27.96
N ASN A 22 23.11 -9.77 28.15
CA ASN A 22 23.89 -8.85 28.99
C ASN A 22 22.99 -8.17 30.02
N THR A 23 22.70 -8.89 31.10
CA THR A 23 22.24 -8.33 32.37
C THR A 23 23.45 -7.81 33.14
N THR A 24 23.55 -6.49 33.26
CA THR A 24 24.46 -5.83 34.21
C THR A 24 23.85 -5.90 35.60
N THR A 25 24.45 -6.73 36.43
CA THR A 25 24.32 -6.71 37.89
C THR A 25 25.11 -5.53 38.44
N ASN A 26 24.53 -4.77 39.36
CA ASN A 26 25.30 -3.96 40.29
C ASN A 26 24.84 -4.32 41.71
N ALA A 27 25.70 -5.04 42.41
CA ALA A 27 25.52 -5.38 43.81
C ALA A 27 26.14 -4.28 44.68
N THR A 28 25.40 -3.78 45.65
CA THR A 28 26.00 -3.13 46.82
C THR A 28 25.29 -3.67 48.04
N THR A 29 26.04 -4.45 48.82
CA THR A 29 25.65 -4.99 50.12
C THR A 29 25.78 -3.88 51.17
N GLY A 30 24.71 -3.66 51.93
CA GLY A 30 24.70 -2.82 53.12
C GLY A 30 23.56 -3.26 54.02
N ASP A 31 23.87 -4.09 55.01
CA ASP A 31 22.99 -4.49 56.11
C ASP A 31 23.03 -3.42 57.20
N MET A 32 21.86 -2.90 57.60
CA MET A 32 21.52 -2.57 59.00
C MET A 32 20.01 -2.42 59.17
N THR A 33 19.41 -3.47 59.74
CA THR A 33 18.35 -3.48 60.77
C THR A 33 17.51 -2.21 61.02
N GLY A 34 16.21 -2.34 60.71
CA GLY A 34 15.10 -1.88 61.56
C GLY A 34 14.62 -0.44 61.39
N MET A 35 13.46 -0.24 60.75
CA MET A 35 12.45 0.75 61.14
C MET A 35 11.12 0.52 60.36
N ASN A 36 10.02 0.81 61.06
CA ASN A 36 8.60 0.54 60.82
C ASN A 36 8.04 0.56 59.38
N MET A 37 7.15 -0.41 59.12
CA MET A 37 5.98 -0.21 58.25
C MET A 37 5.02 0.74 58.96
N GLU A 38 4.85 1.95 58.44
CA GLU A 38 3.68 2.83 58.63
C GLU A 38 4.00 4.15 57.92
N ASP A 39 3.78 4.21 56.61
CA ASP A 39 3.18 5.39 55.93
C ASP A 39 2.98 5.05 54.43
N MET A 40 1.76 4.62 54.09
CA MET A 40 1.28 4.62 52.71
C MET A 40 0.86 6.05 52.36
N ASN A 41 1.74 6.81 51.72
CA ASN A 41 1.32 7.97 50.95
C ASN A 41 2.33 8.29 49.84
N MET A 42 2.08 7.76 48.64
CA MET A 42 2.58 8.34 47.39
C MET A 42 1.43 8.33 46.38
N THR A 43 0.69 9.42 46.39
CA THR A 43 0.09 9.98 45.18
C THR A 43 1.21 10.29 44.18
N ASP A 44 1.28 9.55 43.07
CA ASP A 44 1.59 10.20 41.80
C ASP A 44 1.02 9.41 40.62
N GLU A 45 0.45 10.16 39.69
CA GLU A 45 0.01 9.69 38.40
C GLU A 45 1.19 9.09 37.63
N ALA A 46 1.03 7.86 37.16
CA ALA A 46 1.58 7.48 35.88
C ALA A 46 0.44 6.90 35.06
N ASN A 47 -0.36 7.83 34.52
CA ASN A 47 -1.12 7.61 33.29
C ASN A 47 -0.10 7.19 32.21
N ALA A 48 0.20 5.91 32.17
CA ALA A 48 0.93 5.29 31.07
C ALA A 48 -0.03 5.26 29.88
N THR A 49 -0.28 6.43 29.29
CA THR A 49 -0.70 6.56 27.89
C THR A 49 0.41 5.97 27.05
N THR A 50 0.36 4.64 26.92
CA THR A 50 1.03 3.92 25.86
C THR A 50 0.54 4.57 24.58
N ASN A 51 1.43 5.29 23.89
CA ASN A 51 1.25 5.74 22.52
C ASN A 51 1.13 4.49 21.63
N MET A 52 -0.03 3.84 21.69
CA MET A 52 -0.45 2.91 20.66
C MET A 52 -0.79 3.78 19.46
N ALA A 53 0.10 3.79 18.45
CA ALA A 53 -0.26 4.30 17.14
C ALA A 53 -1.61 3.68 16.76
N ALA A 54 -2.64 4.52 16.62
CA ALA A 54 -3.99 4.06 16.34
C ALA A 54 -3.95 3.18 15.08
N GLN A 55 -4.33 1.91 15.23
CA GLN A 55 -4.42 1.00 14.09
C GLN A 55 -5.42 1.60 13.10
N VAL A 56 -4.99 1.77 11.85
CA VAL A 56 -5.85 2.25 10.76
C VAL A 56 -6.97 1.24 10.57
N SER A 57 -8.23 1.69 10.56
CA SER A 57 -9.36 0.78 10.35
C SER A 57 -9.30 0.18 8.94
N PRO A 58 -9.86 -1.03 8.73
CA PRO A 58 -9.93 -1.62 7.38
C PRO A 58 -10.61 -0.69 6.36
N ALA A 59 -11.64 0.04 6.77
CA ALA A 59 -12.31 1.05 5.96
C ALA A 59 -11.39 2.23 5.57
N GLN A 60 -10.62 2.73 6.53
CA GLN A 60 -9.67 3.82 6.29
C GLN A 60 -8.53 3.36 5.37
N GLN A 61 -8.05 2.12 5.56
CA GLN A 61 -7.04 1.53 4.69
C GLN A 61 -7.56 1.37 3.25
N PHE A 62 -8.78 0.83 3.08
CA PHE A 62 -9.42 0.73 1.76
C PHE A 62 -9.53 2.09 1.07
N ALA A 63 -10.00 3.11 1.79
CA ALA A 63 -10.11 4.45 1.24
C ALA A 63 -8.75 5.04 0.83
N ASN A 64 -7.71 4.83 1.63
CA ASN A 64 -6.35 5.27 1.29
C ASN A 64 -5.80 4.54 0.05
N ASP A 65 -6.00 3.22 -0.04
CA ASP A 65 -5.51 2.42 -1.15
C ASP A 65 -6.19 2.79 -2.47
N VAL A 66 -7.51 3.04 -2.46
CA VAL A 66 -8.23 3.54 -3.64
C VAL A 66 -7.77 4.95 -4.01
N ALA A 67 -7.60 5.84 -3.03
CA ALA A 67 -7.13 7.20 -3.29
C ALA A 67 -5.71 7.22 -3.90
N ALA A 68 -4.82 6.37 -3.41
CA ALA A 68 -3.49 6.18 -3.98
C ALA A 68 -3.54 5.59 -5.40
N SER A 69 -4.43 4.61 -5.63
CA SER A 69 -4.68 4.06 -6.97
C SER A 69 -5.16 5.13 -7.94
N ASP A 70 -6.17 5.93 -7.58
CA ASP A 70 -6.68 7.00 -8.43
C ASP A 70 -5.59 8.03 -8.75
N GLN A 71 -4.80 8.45 -7.76
CA GLN A 71 -3.70 9.39 -7.96
C GLN A 71 -2.66 8.84 -8.95
N TYR A 72 -2.29 7.57 -8.80
CA TYR A 72 -1.38 6.91 -9.72
C TYR A 72 -1.94 6.89 -11.15
N GLU A 73 -3.20 6.49 -11.33
CA GLU A 73 -3.84 6.41 -12.66
C GLU A 73 -3.98 7.78 -13.32
N ILE A 74 -4.24 8.83 -12.54
CA ILE A 74 -4.26 10.22 -13.02
C ILE A 74 -2.88 10.65 -13.50
N GLU A 75 -1.81 10.39 -12.74
CA GLU A 75 -0.45 10.76 -13.13
C GLU A 75 0.04 9.96 -14.35
N ALA A 76 -0.19 8.65 -14.35
CA ALA A 76 0.16 7.79 -15.47
C ALA A 76 -0.62 8.18 -16.74
N GLY A 77 -1.92 8.48 -16.62
CA GLY A 77 -2.76 8.92 -17.73
C GLY A 77 -2.33 10.27 -18.33
N LYS A 78 -1.79 11.18 -17.52
CA LYS A 78 -1.16 12.42 -18.02
C LYS A 78 0.10 12.13 -18.82
N LEU A 79 0.97 11.25 -18.32
CA LEU A 79 2.16 10.82 -19.05
C LEU A 79 1.80 10.15 -20.38
N ALA A 80 0.73 9.36 -20.43
CA ALA A 80 0.28 8.73 -21.68
C ALA A 80 -0.22 9.74 -22.72
N GLN A 81 -0.96 10.76 -22.31
CA GLN A 81 -1.38 11.84 -23.22
C GLN A 81 -0.18 12.57 -23.84
N GLU A 82 0.88 12.75 -23.07
CA GLU A 82 2.10 13.44 -23.51
C GLU A 82 3.01 12.55 -24.37
N LYS A 83 3.30 11.34 -23.91
CA LYS A 83 4.44 10.53 -24.40
C LYS A 83 4.04 9.36 -25.29
N ALA A 84 2.79 8.89 -25.24
CA ALA A 84 2.39 7.71 -26.00
C ALA A 84 2.51 7.96 -27.52
N GLN A 85 2.86 6.92 -28.27
CA GLN A 85 2.88 6.98 -29.74
C GLN A 85 1.53 6.58 -30.32
N SER A 86 0.88 5.58 -29.74
CA SER A 86 -0.46 5.13 -30.12
C SER A 86 -1.53 6.15 -29.75
N GLN A 87 -2.37 6.55 -30.70
CA GLN A 87 -3.55 7.37 -30.42
C GLN A 87 -4.49 6.68 -29.42
N GLY A 88 -4.64 5.35 -29.51
CA GLY A 88 -5.46 4.60 -28.58
C GLY A 88 -4.98 4.69 -27.13
N LEU A 89 -3.66 4.77 -26.91
CA LEU A 89 -3.11 4.95 -25.56
C LEU A 89 -3.22 6.39 -25.06
N LYS A 90 -3.14 7.39 -25.95
CA LYS A 90 -3.44 8.79 -25.59
C LYS A 90 -4.89 8.93 -25.15
N ASP A 91 -5.82 8.37 -25.92
CA ASP A 91 -7.26 8.39 -25.62
C ASP A 91 -7.57 7.64 -24.33
N PHE A 92 -6.87 6.51 -24.10
CA PHE A 92 -6.98 5.79 -22.84
C PHE A 92 -6.43 6.61 -21.66
N GLY A 93 -5.28 7.27 -21.81
CA GLY A 93 -4.74 8.16 -20.78
C GLY A 93 -5.68 9.32 -20.43
N ALA A 94 -6.32 9.92 -21.42
CA ALA A 94 -7.34 10.96 -21.19
C ALA A 94 -8.57 10.42 -20.45
N LEU A 95 -9.01 9.21 -20.79
CA LEU A 95 -10.09 8.51 -20.07
C LEU A 95 -9.71 8.29 -18.60
N MET A 96 -8.48 7.80 -18.32
CA MET A 96 -8.03 7.55 -16.95
C MET A 96 -8.04 8.82 -16.12
N VAL A 97 -7.52 9.93 -16.64
CA VAL A 97 -7.52 11.22 -15.93
C VAL A 97 -8.95 11.65 -15.59
N SER A 98 -9.88 11.58 -16.55
CA SER A 98 -11.28 11.97 -16.32
C SER A 98 -11.96 11.09 -15.28
N GLU A 99 -11.95 9.78 -15.48
CA GLU A 99 -12.75 8.85 -14.67
C GLU A 99 -12.17 8.65 -13.27
N HIS A 100 -10.84 8.61 -13.11
CA HIS A 100 -10.22 8.51 -11.79
C HIS A 100 -10.34 9.81 -10.98
N THR A 101 -10.37 10.99 -11.62
CA THR A 101 -10.70 12.25 -10.91
C THR A 101 -12.11 12.19 -10.33
N LYS A 102 -13.10 11.73 -11.13
CA LYS A 102 -14.48 11.55 -10.66
C LYS A 102 -14.58 10.50 -9.56
N SER A 103 -13.83 9.40 -9.68
CA SER A 103 -13.73 8.35 -8.65
C SER A 103 -13.25 8.93 -7.33
N SER A 104 -12.17 9.73 -7.35
CA SER A 104 -11.63 10.36 -6.14
C SER A 104 -12.63 11.29 -5.45
N ASP A 105 -13.43 12.05 -6.20
CA ASP A 105 -14.45 12.92 -5.61
C ASP A 105 -15.64 12.14 -5.04
N LYS A 106 -16.04 11.04 -5.71
CA LYS A 106 -17.04 10.10 -5.17
C LYS A 106 -16.54 9.43 -3.89
N LEU A 107 -15.27 9.01 -3.85
CA LEU A 107 -14.67 8.38 -2.68
C LEU A 107 -14.65 9.33 -1.48
N LYS A 108 -14.25 10.59 -1.67
CA LYS A 108 -14.31 11.63 -0.63
C LYS A 108 -15.75 11.83 -0.14
N THR A 109 -16.71 11.85 -1.05
CA THR A 109 -18.14 11.99 -0.70
C THR A 109 -18.61 10.81 0.16
N ALA A 110 -18.30 9.58 -0.23
CA ALA A 110 -18.63 8.38 0.53
C ALA A 110 -17.95 8.35 1.91
N GLY A 111 -16.66 8.72 1.96
CA GLY A 111 -15.91 8.80 3.22
C GLY A 111 -16.45 9.85 4.20
N ASN A 112 -16.84 11.02 3.70
CA ASN A 112 -17.45 12.07 4.53
C ASN A 112 -18.85 11.70 5.05
N ALA A 113 -19.59 10.86 4.31
CA ALA A 113 -20.90 10.39 4.71
C ALA A 113 -20.85 9.25 5.75
N ALA A 114 -19.70 8.58 5.88
CA ALA A 114 -19.49 7.54 6.89
C ALA A 114 -19.50 8.11 8.31
N ASN A 115 -19.81 7.25 9.30
CA ASN A 115 -19.78 7.62 10.72
C ASN A 115 -19.02 6.55 11.55
N PRO A 116 -17.82 6.87 12.09
CA PRO A 116 -17.10 8.14 11.93
C PRO A 116 -16.69 8.39 10.48
N ALA A 117 -16.45 9.66 10.14
CA ALA A 117 -15.99 10.03 8.80
C ALA A 117 -14.64 9.38 8.48
N ILE A 118 -14.49 8.94 7.23
CA ILE A 118 -13.27 8.38 6.67
C ILE A 118 -12.70 9.40 5.69
N ILE A 119 -11.46 9.82 5.90
CA ILE A 119 -10.79 10.83 5.07
C ILE A 119 -9.73 10.15 4.22
N PRO A 120 -9.97 9.92 2.91
CA PRO A 120 -8.99 9.25 2.06
C PRO A 120 -7.69 10.06 1.92
N ALA A 121 -6.55 9.39 2.04
CA ALA A 121 -5.22 9.97 1.83
C ALA A 121 -4.59 9.42 0.53
N PRO A 122 -4.36 10.24 -0.51
CA PRO A 122 -3.85 9.79 -1.81
C PRO A 122 -2.32 9.65 -1.82
N THR A 123 -1.76 8.95 -0.83
CA THR A 123 -0.31 8.75 -0.74
C THR A 123 0.10 7.58 -1.62
N LEU A 124 0.94 7.84 -2.62
CA LEU A 124 1.46 6.80 -3.50
C LEU A 124 2.32 5.80 -2.72
N THR A 125 2.22 4.53 -3.10
CA THR A 125 3.14 3.49 -2.64
C THR A 125 4.48 3.61 -3.35
N ALA A 126 5.55 3.06 -2.75
CA ALA A 126 6.86 3.00 -3.38
C ALA A 126 6.84 2.29 -4.75
N GLU A 127 5.96 1.30 -4.93
CA GLU A 127 5.77 0.64 -6.22
C GLU A 127 5.18 1.60 -7.27
N GLN A 128 4.14 2.35 -6.90
CA GLN A 128 3.50 3.33 -7.79
C GLN A 128 4.45 4.47 -8.16
N GLU A 129 5.23 4.98 -7.21
CA GLU A 129 6.26 5.98 -7.47
C GLU A 129 7.33 5.47 -8.45
N ALA A 130 7.81 4.23 -8.25
CA ALA A 130 8.78 3.59 -9.13
C ALA A 130 8.20 3.37 -10.54
N ASN A 131 6.95 2.95 -10.65
CA ASN A 131 6.24 2.78 -11.92
C ASN A 131 6.14 4.09 -12.69
N LEU A 132 5.74 5.18 -12.02
CA LEU A 132 5.69 6.51 -12.63
C LEU A 132 7.08 7.00 -13.05
N ALA A 133 8.12 6.76 -12.24
CA ALA A 133 9.49 7.08 -12.62
C ALA A 133 9.93 6.32 -13.87
N ALA A 134 9.58 5.04 -13.99
CA ALA A 134 9.85 4.24 -15.19
C ALA A 134 9.14 4.80 -16.43
N LEU A 135 7.87 5.23 -16.31
CA LEU A 135 7.13 5.86 -17.41
C LEU A 135 7.74 7.20 -17.84
N ARG A 136 8.18 8.02 -16.88
CA ARG A 136 8.84 9.32 -17.19
C ARG A 136 10.11 9.12 -18.03
N ASN A 137 10.88 8.06 -17.74
CA ASN A 137 12.14 7.73 -18.40
C ASN A 137 11.98 6.93 -19.70
N ALA A 138 10.80 6.33 -19.94
CA ALA A 138 10.54 5.58 -21.16
C ALA A 138 10.10 6.50 -22.31
N GLU A 139 10.40 6.11 -23.54
CA GLU A 139 10.04 6.84 -24.76
C GLU A 139 9.60 5.90 -25.88
N GLY A 140 8.87 6.46 -26.86
CA GLY A 140 8.47 5.73 -28.06
C GLY A 140 7.72 4.42 -27.76
N ALA A 141 8.07 3.36 -28.47
CA ALA A 141 7.45 2.05 -28.27
C ALA A 141 7.72 1.45 -26.88
N ALA A 142 8.82 1.80 -26.22
CA ALA A 142 9.11 1.35 -24.87
C ALA A 142 8.16 1.99 -23.84
N PHE A 143 7.80 3.26 -24.04
CA PHE A 143 6.76 3.91 -23.25
C PHE A 143 5.41 3.21 -23.41
N ASP A 144 4.97 3.00 -24.65
CA ASP A 144 3.68 2.37 -24.94
C ASP A 144 3.57 0.97 -24.31
N ALA A 145 4.65 0.17 -24.39
CA ALA A 145 4.70 -1.15 -23.77
C ALA A 145 4.66 -1.08 -22.24
N ALA A 146 5.49 -0.22 -21.63
CA ALA A 146 5.53 -0.06 -20.18
C ALA A 146 4.18 0.41 -19.62
N TYR A 147 3.55 1.39 -20.28
CA TYR A 147 2.24 1.91 -19.91
C TYR A 147 1.18 0.81 -19.93
N LYS A 148 1.06 0.04 -21.01
CA LYS A 148 0.07 -1.06 -21.11
C LYS A 148 0.27 -2.12 -20.04
N THR A 149 1.51 -2.53 -19.79
CA THR A 149 1.83 -3.51 -18.74
C THR A 149 1.44 -3.00 -17.36
N GLN A 150 1.85 -1.77 -17.03
CA GLN A 150 1.57 -1.19 -15.72
C GLN A 150 0.07 -0.96 -15.51
N GLN A 151 -0.63 -0.42 -16.50
CA GLN A 151 -2.07 -0.17 -16.44
C GLN A 151 -2.86 -1.46 -16.28
N THR A 152 -2.49 -2.53 -16.99
CA THR A 152 -3.14 -3.83 -16.82
C THR A 152 -3.00 -4.34 -15.38
N ALA A 153 -1.78 -4.31 -14.83
CA ALA A 153 -1.51 -4.77 -13.48
C ALA A 153 -2.20 -3.91 -12.40
N ALA A 154 -2.20 -2.58 -12.57
CA ALA A 154 -2.85 -1.66 -11.63
C ALA A 154 -4.38 -1.86 -11.61
N HIS A 155 -5.00 -2.03 -12.77
CA HIS A 155 -6.44 -2.30 -12.87
C HIS A 155 -6.83 -3.68 -12.32
N GLU A 156 -5.99 -4.71 -12.48
CA GLU A 156 -6.21 -6.02 -11.85
C GLU A 156 -6.18 -5.92 -10.30
N LYS A 157 -5.19 -5.20 -9.75
CA LYS A 157 -5.09 -4.96 -8.31
C LYS A 157 -6.28 -4.16 -7.79
N ALA A 158 -6.64 -3.07 -8.47
CA ALA A 158 -7.79 -2.24 -8.11
C ALA A 158 -9.10 -3.03 -8.17
N LEU A 159 -9.28 -3.89 -9.19
CA LEU A 159 -10.47 -4.71 -9.32
C LEU A 159 -10.63 -5.68 -8.14
N ALA A 160 -9.53 -6.34 -7.74
CA ALA A 160 -9.53 -7.23 -6.58
C ALA A 160 -9.86 -6.46 -5.28
N LEU A 161 -9.28 -5.27 -5.11
CA LEU A 161 -9.52 -4.41 -3.94
C LEU A 161 -11.00 -4.01 -3.81
N VAL A 162 -11.59 -3.47 -4.88
CA VAL A 162 -12.99 -3.00 -4.84
C VAL A 162 -13.98 -4.16 -4.78
N GLN A 163 -13.71 -5.29 -5.43
CA GLN A 163 -14.53 -6.50 -5.30
C GLN A 163 -14.54 -7.03 -3.86
N GLY A 164 -13.35 -7.08 -3.23
CA GLY A 164 -13.22 -7.49 -1.83
C GLY A 164 -14.05 -6.61 -0.92
N TYR A 165 -13.88 -5.29 -1.01
CA TYR A 165 -14.60 -4.37 -0.14
C TYR A 165 -16.10 -4.31 -0.44
N ALA A 166 -16.52 -4.41 -1.70
CA ALA A 166 -17.93 -4.51 -2.05
C ALA A 166 -18.61 -5.73 -1.41
N ALA A 167 -17.90 -6.88 -1.37
CA ALA A 167 -18.42 -8.11 -0.78
C ALA A 167 -18.45 -8.05 0.76
N SER A 168 -17.34 -7.68 1.40
CA SER A 168 -17.14 -7.87 2.84
C SER A 168 -16.91 -6.60 3.66
N GLY A 169 -16.91 -5.42 3.03
CA GLY A 169 -16.72 -4.14 3.71
C GLY A 169 -17.75 -3.89 4.81
N ASP A 170 -17.36 -3.05 5.76
CA ASP A 170 -18.09 -2.75 7.00
C ASP A 170 -18.71 -1.34 7.01
N VAL A 171 -18.23 -0.42 6.16
CA VAL A 171 -18.80 0.92 5.99
C VAL A 171 -19.73 0.95 4.78
N PRO A 172 -21.06 1.07 4.97
CA PRO A 172 -22.04 0.97 3.88
C PRO A 172 -21.80 1.93 2.72
N GLU A 173 -21.40 3.17 3.00
CA GLU A 173 -21.12 4.20 2.00
C GLU A 173 -19.94 3.79 1.10
N LEU A 174 -18.87 3.25 1.71
CA LEU A 174 -17.70 2.77 0.99
C LEU A 174 -17.98 1.46 0.24
N LYS A 175 -18.85 0.58 0.75
CA LYS A 175 -19.31 -0.61 0.00
C LYS A 175 -20.08 -0.22 -1.27
N SER A 176 -20.97 0.76 -1.15
CA SER A 176 -21.73 1.26 -2.31
C SER A 176 -20.79 1.85 -3.36
N PHE A 177 -19.85 2.68 -2.92
CA PHE A 177 -18.79 3.19 -3.79
C PHE A 177 -18.00 2.06 -4.48
N ALA A 178 -17.57 1.04 -3.71
CA ALA A 178 -16.80 -0.08 -4.24
C ALA A 178 -17.56 -0.87 -5.33
N GLY A 179 -18.88 -1.05 -5.16
CA GLY A 179 -19.74 -1.68 -6.16
C GLY A 179 -19.81 -0.90 -7.48
N GLU A 180 -19.89 0.44 -7.42
CA GLU A 180 -19.83 1.28 -8.62
C GLU A 180 -18.43 1.24 -9.28
N ALA A 181 -17.38 1.37 -8.46
CA ALA A 181 -16.00 1.38 -8.92
C ALA A 181 -15.62 0.08 -9.64
N GLN A 182 -16.11 -1.08 -9.16
CA GLN A 182 -15.88 -2.38 -9.78
C GLN A 182 -16.25 -2.39 -11.28
N LYS A 183 -17.40 -1.81 -11.65
CA LYS A 183 -17.84 -1.78 -13.05
C LYS A 183 -16.89 -0.94 -13.91
N MET A 184 -16.53 0.25 -13.43
CA MET A 184 -15.60 1.15 -14.12
C MET A 184 -14.23 0.48 -14.31
N VAL A 185 -13.64 -0.11 -13.27
CA VAL A 185 -12.32 -0.74 -13.33
C VAL A 185 -12.32 -1.93 -14.31
N GLN A 186 -13.41 -2.72 -14.34
CA GLN A 186 -13.54 -3.84 -15.29
C GLN A 186 -13.62 -3.37 -16.75
N GLU A 187 -14.31 -2.27 -17.01
CA GLU A 187 -14.39 -1.65 -18.35
C GLU A 187 -13.03 -1.13 -18.80
N HIS A 188 -12.30 -0.43 -17.91
CA HIS A 188 -10.95 0.05 -18.18
C HIS A 188 -9.97 -1.09 -18.45
N LEU A 189 -9.99 -2.15 -17.62
CA LEU A 189 -9.15 -3.34 -17.79
C LEU A 189 -9.41 -4.03 -19.15
N THR A 190 -10.67 -4.09 -19.57
CA THR A 190 -11.05 -4.64 -20.87
C THR A 190 -10.49 -3.78 -21.99
N LYS A 191 -10.63 -2.45 -21.86
CA LYS A 191 -10.15 -1.51 -22.86
C LYS A 191 -8.62 -1.56 -23.02
N ILE A 192 -7.86 -1.50 -21.93
CA ILE A 192 -6.38 -1.49 -22.03
C ILE A 192 -5.83 -2.79 -22.65
N ARG A 193 -6.46 -3.93 -22.39
CA ARG A 193 -6.08 -5.23 -22.98
C ARG A 193 -6.42 -5.34 -24.48
N SER A 194 -7.30 -4.49 -24.98
CA SER A 194 -7.69 -4.46 -26.40
C SER A 194 -6.86 -3.51 -27.25
N LEU A 195 -6.12 -2.60 -26.61
CA LEU A 195 -5.15 -1.71 -27.26
C LEU A 195 -3.87 -2.45 -27.55
#